data_AF-A0AAV0IZ78-F1
#
_entry.id   AF-A0AAV0IZ78-F1
#
_cell.length_a   1.000
_cell.length_b   1.000
_cell.length_c   1.000
_cell.angle_alpha   90.00
_cell.angle_beta   90.00
_cell.angle_gamma   90.00
#
_symmetry.space_group_name_H-M   'P 1'
#
loop_
_entity.id
_entity.type
_entity.pdbx_description
1 polymer ?
#
loop_
_entity_poly.entity_id
_entity_poly.type
_entity_poly.pdbx_seq_one_letter_code
_entity_poly.pdbx_strand_id
1 'polypeptide(L)'
;MVIHKGNAISRVRQFYMRKVKFTETNFTDKLSKTIEDFPRVEDIHPFYGVLLHVLYNKDHYKLALGQLNTTRNLIKRIREDYVKLLKYGDSLYRCKSLKRAALGRVCTVTKRIGSSLAYLEHVRQHMVKLPSINMGAPTILICGCPNVGKSSFLNKITRANVEVQPAYGLQVSEVSGDRYTGALGQAC
;
A
#
# COMPACT_ATOMS: atom_id res chain seq x y z
N MET A 1 -10.18 -29.02 -14.78
CA MET A 1 -11.23 -29.16 -15.82
C MET A 1 -10.69 -28.70 -17.17
N VAL A 2 -10.75 -29.57 -18.18
CA VAL A 2 -10.33 -29.31 -19.57
C VAL A 2 -11.57 -29.21 -20.45
N ILE A 3 -11.54 -28.34 -21.47
CA ILE A 3 -12.62 -28.18 -22.46
C ILE A 3 -12.19 -28.72 -23.81
N HIS A 4 -13.08 -29.49 -24.44
CA HIS A 4 -12.90 -30.05 -25.78
C HIS A 4 -13.87 -29.38 -26.76
N LYS A 5 -13.55 -29.45 -28.06
CA LYS A 5 -14.33 -28.81 -29.14
C LYS A 5 -15.78 -29.32 -29.23
N GLY A 6 -16.04 -30.57 -28.86
CA GLY A 6 -17.39 -31.18 -28.90
C GLY A 6 -18.30 -30.83 -27.72
N ASN A 7 -17.85 -30.02 -26.75
CA ASN A 7 -18.68 -29.65 -25.60
C ASN A 7 -19.80 -28.68 -26.02
N ALA A 8 -20.97 -28.81 -25.38
CA ALA A 8 -22.06 -27.85 -25.54
C ALA A 8 -21.60 -26.41 -25.31
N ILE A 9 -22.03 -25.48 -26.18
CA ILE A 9 -21.59 -24.08 -26.16
C ILE A 9 -21.85 -23.40 -24.81
N SER A 10 -22.94 -23.76 -24.13
CA SER A 10 -23.25 -23.28 -22.77
C SER A 10 -22.12 -23.57 -21.78
N ARG A 11 -21.57 -24.80 -21.81
CA ARG A 11 -20.46 -25.22 -20.94
C ARG A 11 -19.16 -24.48 -21.29
N VAL A 12 -18.93 -24.24 -22.58
CA VAL A 12 -17.78 -23.45 -23.05
C VAL A 12 -17.85 -22.01 -22.56
N ARG A 13 -19.01 -21.36 -22.72
CA ARG A 13 -19.27 -19.99 -22.23
C ARG A 13 -19.04 -19.90 -20.72
N GLN A 14 -19.67 -20.79 -19.94
CA GLN A 14 -19.54 -20.80 -18.49
C GLN A 14 -18.09 -20.95 -18.02
N PHE A 15 -17.31 -21.79 -18.68
CA PHE A 15 -15.91 -22.00 -18.34
C PHE A 15 -15.05 -20.75 -18.56
N TYR A 16 -15.16 -20.09 -19.72
CA TYR A 16 -14.40 -18.88 -19.99
C TYR A 16 -14.90 -17.69 -19.15
N MET A 17 -16.20 -17.60 -18.89
CA MET A 17 -16.76 -16.62 -17.96
C MET A 17 -16.19 -16.81 -16.55
N ARG A 18 -16.10 -18.06 -16.06
CA ARG A 18 -15.50 -18.36 -14.76
C ARG A 18 -14.03 -17.95 -14.71
N LYS A 19 -13.26 -18.17 -15.79
CA LYS A 19 -11.86 -17.73 -15.86
C LYS A 19 -11.72 -16.22 -15.78
N VAL A 20 -12.53 -15.46 -16.53
CA VAL A 20 -12.49 -13.99 -16.50
C VAL A 20 -12.89 -13.45 -15.11
N LYS A 21 -13.98 -13.99 -14.53
CA LYS A 21 -14.43 -13.60 -13.19
C LYS A 21 -13.37 -13.91 -12.14
N PHE A 22 -12.82 -15.12 -12.14
CA PHE A 22 -11.79 -15.51 -11.19
C PHE A 22 -10.58 -14.59 -11.25
N THR A 23 -10.11 -14.23 -12.44
CA THR A 23 -8.97 -13.31 -12.55
C THR A 23 -9.31 -11.92 -12.00
N GLU A 24 -10.48 -11.37 -12.33
CA GLU A 24 -10.88 -10.06 -11.79
C GLU A 24 -10.97 -10.06 -10.26
N THR A 25 -11.58 -11.09 -9.67
CA THR A 25 -11.73 -11.20 -8.22
C THR A 25 -10.36 -11.21 -7.54
N ASN A 26 -9.42 -12.03 -8.01
CA ASN A 26 -8.06 -12.07 -7.46
C ASN A 26 -7.34 -10.71 -7.53
N PHE A 27 -7.46 -9.97 -8.64
CA PHE A 27 -6.84 -8.65 -8.76
C PHE A 27 -7.52 -7.63 -7.84
N THR A 28 -8.84 -7.64 -7.80
CA THR A 28 -9.65 -6.71 -7.00
C THR A 28 -9.45 -6.92 -5.51
N ASP A 29 -9.38 -8.17 -5.06
CA ASP A 29 -9.14 -8.53 -3.65
C ASP A 29 -7.75 -8.07 -3.21
N LYS A 30 -6.72 -8.33 -4.02
CA LYS A 30 -5.35 -7.87 -3.73
C LYS A 30 -5.24 -6.36 -3.69
N LEU A 31 -5.81 -5.66 -4.67
CA LEU A 31 -5.81 -4.19 -4.69
C LEU A 31 -6.61 -3.60 -3.51
N SER A 32 -7.74 -4.21 -3.14
CA SER A 32 -8.54 -3.74 -2.01
C SER A 32 -7.79 -3.91 -0.70
N LYS A 33 -7.19 -5.09 -0.48
CA LYS A 33 -6.34 -5.35 0.68
C LYS A 33 -5.19 -4.35 0.77
N THR A 34 -4.47 -4.09 -0.34
CA THR A 34 -3.41 -3.08 -0.35
C THR A 34 -3.92 -1.70 0.04
N ILE A 35 -5.09 -1.27 -0.46
CA ILE A 35 -5.67 0.04 -0.10
C ILE A 35 -6.07 0.08 1.38
N GLU A 36 -6.60 -1.01 1.93
CA GLU A 36 -7.06 -1.11 3.32
C GLU A 36 -5.91 -1.19 4.33
N ASP A 37 -4.80 -1.84 3.96
CA ASP A 37 -3.61 -1.96 4.81
C ASP A 37 -2.91 -0.59 5.01
N PHE A 38 -3.12 0.36 4.10
CA PHE A 38 -2.56 1.71 4.20
C PHE A 38 -3.44 2.62 5.06
N PRO A 39 -2.86 3.33 6.06
CA PRO A 39 -3.64 4.17 6.94
C PRO A 39 -4.13 5.42 6.20
N ARG A 40 -5.38 5.81 6.45
CA ARG A 40 -5.99 7.01 5.88
C ARG A 40 -5.49 8.23 6.63
N VAL A 41 -4.82 9.15 5.92
CA VAL A 41 -4.19 10.34 6.52
C VAL A 41 -5.16 11.21 7.34
N GLU A 42 -6.47 11.13 7.07
CA GLU A 42 -7.52 11.88 7.79
C GLU A 42 -7.93 11.25 9.12
N ASP A 43 -7.77 9.93 9.26
CA ASP A 43 -8.23 9.16 10.43
C ASP A 43 -7.10 8.89 11.45
N ILE A 44 -5.86 9.26 11.12
CA ILE A 44 -4.70 9.09 12.01
C ILE A 44 -4.57 10.32 12.91
N HIS A 45 -4.07 10.12 14.13
CA HIS A 45 -3.75 11.20 15.05
C HIS A 45 -2.95 12.34 14.37
N PRO A 46 -3.27 13.63 14.61
CA PRO A 46 -2.65 14.78 13.96
C PRO A 46 -1.11 14.75 13.92
N PHE A 47 -0.46 14.28 14.99
CA PHE A 47 0.99 14.10 15.03
C PHE A 47 1.53 13.22 13.89
N TYR A 48 0.98 12.01 13.71
CA TYR A 48 1.38 11.15 12.60
C TYR A 48 0.94 11.73 11.26
N GLY A 49 -0.18 12.46 11.20
CA GLY A 49 -0.59 13.19 9.99
C GLY A 49 0.43 14.24 9.54
N VAL A 50 0.97 15.02 10.49
CA VAL A 50 2.03 16.01 10.25
C VAL A 50 3.34 15.33 9.92
N LEU A 51 3.73 14.29 10.65
CA LEU A 51 4.93 13.51 10.37
C LEU A 51 4.88 12.93 8.95
N LEU A 52 3.74 12.36 8.56
CA LEU A 52 3.53 11.86 7.21
C LEU A 52 3.57 12.97 6.17
N HIS A 53 3.03 14.16 6.45
CA HIS A 53 3.07 15.29 5.52
C HIS A 53 4.48 15.85 5.31
N VAL A 54 5.30 15.88 6.37
CA VAL A 54 6.70 16.32 6.30
C VAL A 54 7.58 15.29 5.58
N LEU A 55 7.41 14.01 5.90
CA LEU A 55 8.22 12.93 5.30
C LEU A 55 7.75 12.55 3.89
N TYR A 56 6.45 12.68 3.63
CA TYR A 56 5.81 12.28 2.39
C TYR A 56 4.88 13.40 1.93
N ASN A 57 4.99 13.80 0.66
CA ASN A 57 4.00 14.69 0.10
C ASN A 57 2.61 14.02 0.18
N LYS A 58 1.76 14.52 1.09
CA LYS A 58 0.42 13.99 1.39
C LYS A 58 -0.44 13.85 0.13
N ASP A 59 -0.29 14.78 -0.81
CA ASP A 59 -1.06 14.78 -2.06
C ASP A 59 -0.60 13.65 -2.98
N HIS A 60 0.71 13.42 -3.05
CA HIS A 60 1.26 12.32 -3.84
C HIS A 60 0.84 10.95 -3.28
N TYR A 61 0.83 10.80 -1.95
CA TYR A 61 0.32 9.59 -1.28
C TYR A 61 -1.16 9.33 -1.57
N LYS A 62 -2.01 10.36 -1.40
CA LYS A 62 -3.43 10.27 -1.72
C LYS A 62 -3.68 9.97 -3.20
N LEU A 63 -2.93 10.60 -4.10
CA LEU A 63 -3.04 10.40 -5.53
C LEU A 63 -2.69 8.95 -5.91
N ALA A 64 -1.61 8.39 -5.34
CA ALA A 64 -1.22 7.01 -5.58
C ALA A 64 -2.33 6.03 -5.15
N LEU A 65 -2.86 6.17 -3.93
CA LEU A 65 -4.00 5.34 -3.47
C LEU A 65 -5.26 5.53 -4.33
N GLY A 66 -5.53 6.76 -4.79
CA GLY A 66 -6.63 7.06 -5.71
C GLY A 66 -6.49 6.37 -7.06
N GLN A 67 -5.27 6.28 -7.61
CA GLN A 67 -4.98 5.56 -8.85
C GLN A 67 -5.22 4.05 -8.71
N LEU A 68 -4.88 3.46 -7.55
CA LEU A 68 -5.18 2.04 -7.25
C LEU A 68 -6.70 1.80 -7.22
N ASN A 69 -7.45 2.67 -6.53
CA ASN A 69 -8.91 2.58 -6.45
C ASN A 69 -9.59 2.72 -7.83
N THR A 70 -9.12 3.68 -8.64
CA THR A 70 -9.61 3.88 -10.01
C THR A 70 -9.33 2.65 -10.89
N THR A 71 -8.13 2.07 -10.76
CA THR A 71 -7.74 0.84 -11.47
C THR A 71 -8.59 -0.35 -11.06
N ARG A 72 -8.85 -0.53 -9.76
CA ARG A 72 -9.79 -1.54 -9.25
C ARG A 72 -11.16 -1.44 -9.94
N ASN A 73 -11.71 -0.23 -10.02
CA ASN A 73 -13.00 0.01 -10.67
C ASN A 73 -12.96 -0.26 -12.19
N LEU A 74 -11.85 0.08 -12.84
CA LEU A 74 -11.65 -0.20 -14.26
C LEU A 74 -11.62 -1.71 -14.55
N ILE A 75 -10.96 -2.51 -13.70
CA ILE A 75 -10.93 -3.97 -13.82
C ILE A 75 -12.36 -4.55 -13.68
N LYS A 76 -13.17 -4.04 -12.74
CA LYS A 76 -14.59 -4.44 -12.58
C LYS A 76 -15.40 -4.16 -13.85
N ARG A 77 -15.22 -2.99 -14.47
CA ARG A 77 -15.88 -2.63 -15.75
C ARG A 77 -15.46 -3.57 -16.89
N ILE A 78 -14.16 -3.84 -17.03
CA ILE A 78 -13.65 -4.80 -18.02
C ILE A 78 -14.33 -6.16 -17.84
N ARG A 79 -14.43 -6.67 -16.61
CA ARG A 79 -15.13 -7.93 -16.34
C ARG A 79 -16.57 -7.90 -16.83
N GLU A 80 -17.32 -6.85 -16.52
CA GLU A 80 -18.73 -6.72 -16.92
C GLU A 80 -18.91 -6.74 -18.43
N ASP A 81 -18.09 -5.99 -19.15
CA ASP A 81 -18.14 -5.93 -20.61
C ASP A 81 -17.83 -7.29 -21.24
N TYR A 82 -16.74 -7.93 -20.84
CA TYR A 82 -16.35 -9.22 -21.41
C TYR A 82 -17.27 -10.36 -20.97
N VAL A 83 -17.84 -10.32 -19.78
CA VAL A 83 -18.85 -11.29 -19.35
C VAL A 83 -20.12 -11.15 -20.19
N LYS A 84 -20.57 -9.92 -20.49
CA LYS A 84 -21.70 -9.69 -21.41
C LYS A 84 -21.40 -10.24 -22.80
N LEU A 85 -20.24 -9.96 -23.36
CA LEU A 85 -19.83 -10.46 -24.69
C LEU A 85 -19.73 -12.00 -24.73
N LEU A 86 -19.22 -12.63 -23.68
CA LEU A 86 -19.10 -14.09 -23.59
C LEU A 86 -20.46 -14.81 -23.54
N LYS A 87 -21.53 -14.16 -23.05
CA LYS A 87 -22.89 -14.75 -23.07
C LYS A 87 -23.37 -15.07 -24.49
N TYR A 88 -22.94 -14.27 -25.47
CA TYR A 88 -23.33 -14.38 -26.87
C TYR A 88 -22.26 -15.04 -27.76
N GLY A 89 -21.21 -15.63 -27.18
CA GLY A 89 -20.16 -16.30 -27.95
C GLY A 89 -20.69 -17.55 -28.68
N ASP A 90 -20.59 -17.58 -30.00
CA ASP A 90 -21.09 -18.65 -30.88
C ASP A 90 -20.16 -19.88 -30.94
N SER A 91 -18.86 -19.70 -30.71
CA SER A 91 -17.84 -20.72 -30.98
C SER A 91 -16.77 -20.76 -29.89
N LEU A 92 -16.08 -21.91 -29.79
CA LEU A 92 -14.92 -22.08 -28.90
C LEU A 92 -13.83 -21.04 -29.21
N TYR A 93 -13.58 -20.79 -30.49
CA TYR A 93 -12.55 -19.85 -30.95
C TYR A 93 -12.86 -18.42 -30.48
N ARG A 94 -14.10 -17.95 -30.67
CA ARG A 94 -14.55 -16.62 -30.23
C ARG A 94 -14.51 -16.47 -28.71
N CYS A 95 -14.93 -17.50 -27.96
CA CYS A 95 -14.85 -17.45 -26.50
C CYS A 95 -13.38 -17.40 -26.01
N LYS A 96 -12.47 -18.16 -26.66
CA LYS A 96 -11.04 -18.16 -26.35
C LYS A 96 -10.40 -16.80 -26.64
N SER A 97 -10.73 -16.17 -27.78
CA SER A 97 -10.21 -14.85 -28.15
C SER A 97 -10.71 -13.77 -27.20
N LEU A 98 -12.00 -13.77 -26.84
CA LEU A 98 -12.57 -12.85 -25.84
C LEU A 98 -11.88 -12.99 -24.48
N LYS A 99 -11.66 -14.22 -24.00
CA LYS A 99 -10.93 -14.46 -22.75
C LYS A 99 -9.49 -13.93 -22.83
N ARG A 100 -8.80 -14.12 -23.95
CA ARG A 100 -7.42 -13.60 -24.13
C ARG A 100 -7.40 -12.07 -24.14
N ALA A 101 -8.34 -11.43 -24.83
CA ALA A 101 -8.46 -9.98 -24.85
C ALA A 101 -8.79 -9.39 -23.46
N ALA A 102 -9.72 -10.00 -22.72
CA ALA A 102 -10.07 -9.59 -21.37
C ALA A 102 -8.85 -9.59 -20.43
N LEU A 103 -8.11 -10.70 -20.38
CA LEU A 103 -6.91 -10.81 -19.54
C LEU A 103 -5.80 -9.87 -19.99
N GLY A 104 -5.66 -9.66 -21.31
CA GLY A 104 -4.71 -8.68 -21.86
C GLY A 104 -5.01 -7.28 -21.34
N ARG A 105 -6.27 -6.85 -21.38
CA ARG A 105 -6.67 -5.51 -20.89
C ARG A 105 -6.47 -5.37 -19.38
N VAL A 106 -6.81 -6.39 -18.59
CA VAL A 106 -6.53 -6.38 -17.14
C VAL A 106 -5.03 -6.21 -16.90
N CYS A 107 -4.19 -6.99 -17.58
CA CYS A 107 -2.73 -6.91 -17.44
C CYS A 107 -2.19 -5.53 -17.83
N THR A 108 -2.64 -4.94 -18.94
CA THR A 108 -2.22 -3.61 -19.37
C THR A 108 -2.61 -2.54 -18.35
N VAL A 109 -3.83 -2.61 -17.79
CA VAL A 109 -4.29 -1.68 -16.76
C VAL A 109 -3.46 -1.82 -15.49
N THR A 110 -3.19 -3.04 -15.03
CA THR A 110 -2.34 -3.26 -13.85
C THR A 110 -0.90 -2.79 -14.06
N LYS A 111 -0.34 -2.96 -15.26
CA LYS A 111 1.01 -2.46 -15.57
C LYS A 111 1.11 -0.94 -15.50
N ARG A 112 0.04 -0.20 -15.82
CA ARG A 112 0.04 1.27 -15.78
C ARG A 112 0.21 1.84 -14.37
N ILE A 113 -0.24 1.13 -13.33
CA ILE A 113 -0.08 1.55 -11.93
C ILE A 113 1.23 1.08 -11.27
N GLY A 114 2.15 0.49 -12.06
CA GLY A 114 3.40 -0.07 -11.53
C GLY A 114 4.26 0.95 -10.78
N SER A 115 4.34 2.19 -11.26
CA SER A 115 5.08 3.27 -10.60
C SER A 115 4.46 3.67 -9.26
N SER A 116 3.13 3.75 -9.20
CA SER A 116 2.39 4.08 -7.96
C SER A 116 2.55 2.98 -6.91
N LEU A 117 2.54 1.71 -7.34
CA LEU A 117 2.79 0.57 -6.46
C LEU A 117 4.24 0.55 -5.93
N ALA A 118 5.23 0.87 -6.78
CA ALA A 118 6.62 0.99 -6.35
C ALA A 118 6.78 2.11 -5.32
N TYR A 119 6.18 3.27 -5.55
CA TYR A 119 6.16 4.36 -4.59
C TYR A 119 5.53 3.96 -3.25
N LEU A 120 4.36 3.30 -3.27
CA LEU A 120 3.70 2.84 -2.04
C LEU A 120 4.54 1.80 -1.27
N GLU A 121 5.27 0.93 -1.97
CA GLU A 121 6.18 -0.02 -1.32
C GLU A 121 7.35 0.70 -0.63
N HIS A 122 7.92 1.73 -1.26
CA HIS A 122 8.93 2.58 -0.58
C HIS A 122 8.36 3.23 0.68
N VAL A 123 7.16 3.81 0.61
CA VAL A 123 6.50 4.40 1.78
C VAL A 123 6.31 3.35 2.88
N ARG A 124 5.84 2.15 2.53
CA ARG A 124 5.65 1.04 3.48
C ARG A 124 6.96 0.67 4.19
N GLN A 125 8.06 0.51 3.45
CA GLN A 125 9.37 0.16 4.03
C GLN A 125 9.90 1.21 5.01
N HIS A 126 9.64 2.49 4.74
CA HIS A 126 10.04 3.57 5.64
C HIS A 126 9.12 3.66 6.87
N MET A 127 7.81 3.45 6.71
CA MET A 127 6.86 3.40 7.84
C MET A 127 7.22 2.31 8.86
N VAL A 128 7.70 1.15 8.41
CA VAL A 128 8.13 0.04 9.30
C VAL A 128 9.30 0.42 10.20
N LYS A 129 10.11 1.40 9.81
CA LYS A 129 11.26 1.88 10.60
C LYS A 129 10.88 2.92 11.65
N LEU A 130 9.65 3.46 11.60
CA LEU A 130 9.24 4.51 12.52
C LEU A 130 9.05 3.93 13.93
N PRO A 131 9.55 4.63 14.95
CA PRO A 131 9.32 4.24 16.33
C PRO A 131 7.83 4.32 16.67
N SER A 132 7.31 3.32 17.39
CA SER A 132 5.92 3.34 17.85
C SER A 132 5.77 4.30 19.02
N ILE A 133 5.11 5.44 18.80
CA ILE A 133 4.88 6.47 19.82
C ILE A 133 3.45 6.35 20.34
N ASN A 134 3.31 6.16 21.66
CA ASN A 134 2.02 6.08 22.33
C ASN A 134 1.59 7.47 22.80
N MET A 135 0.62 8.08 22.10
CA MET A 135 0.17 9.45 22.40
C MET A 135 -0.79 9.57 23.58
N GLY A 136 -1.21 8.45 24.16
CA GLY A 136 -1.99 8.41 25.41
C GLY A 136 -1.13 8.32 26.67
N ALA A 137 0.18 8.10 26.54
CA ALA A 137 1.11 8.01 27.67
C ALA A 137 1.80 9.36 27.89
N PRO A 138 2.20 9.69 29.13
CA PRO A 138 3.03 10.86 29.39
C PRO A 138 4.38 10.68 28.67
N THR A 139 4.65 11.60 27.74
CA THR A 139 5.86 11.62 26.94
C THR A 139 6.73 12.81 27.36
N ILE A 140 8.02 12.56 27.57
CA ILE A 140 9.02 13.62 27.80
C ILE A 140 9.82 13.83 26.52
N LEU A 141 9.82 15.08 26.04
CA LEU A 141 10.57 15.51 24.87
C LEU A 141 11.87 16.19 25.31
N ILE A 142 13.01 15.63 24.90
CA ILE A 142 14.33 16.22 25.20
C ILE A 142 14.83 16.95 23.94
N CYS A 143 14.72 18.29 23.94
CA CYS A 143 15.18 19.16 22.85
C CYS A 143 16.43 19.96 23.27
N GLY A 144 17.33 20.23 22.33
CA GLY A 144 18.51 21.07 22.56
C GLY A 144 19.51 21.01 21.40
N CYS A 145 20.52 21.88 21.41
CA CYS A 145 21.52 21.94 20.33
C CYS A 145 22.24 20.59 20.09
N PRO A 146 22.73 20.32 18.88
CA PRO A 146 23.54 19.12 18.62
C PRO A 146 24.69 19.02 19.63
N ASN A 147 25.06 17.80 20.03
CA ASN A 147 26.20 17.51 20.93
C ASN A 147 26.13 18.06 22.37
N VAL A 148 25.00 18.60 22.84
CA VAL A 148 24.83 19.03 24.25
C VAL A 148 24.66 17.87 25.26
N GLY A 149 24.92 16.63 24.85
CA GLY A 149 24.86 15.46 25.74
C GLY A 149 23.47 14.90 26.01
N LYS A 150 22.46 15.22 25.18
CA LYS A 150 21.08 14.70 25.32
C LYS A 150 21.01 13.17 25.35
N SER A 151 21.71 12.50 24.43
CA SER A 151 21.76 11.04 24.38
C SER A 151 22.46 10.45 25.61
N SER A 152 23.50 11.11 26.12
CA SER A 152 24.18 10.72 27.37
C SER A 152 23.28 10.88 28.59
N PHE A 153 22.43 11.91 28.63
CA PHE A 153 21.43 12.12 29.67
C PHE A 153 20.34 11.04 29.61
N LEU A 154 19.87 10.72 28.41
CA LEU A 154 18.84 9.70 28.21
C LEU A 154 19.33 8.29 28.57
N ASN A 155 20.56 7.92 28.21
CA ASN A 155 21.16 6.63 28.59
C ASN A 155 21.41 6.50 30.10
N LYS A 156 21.51 7.61 30.84
CA LYS A 156 21.66 7.60 32.31
C LYS A 156 20.33 7.44 33.03
N ILE A 157 19.26 7.99 32.48
CA ILE A 157 17.93 8.01 33.12
C ILE A 157 17.08 6.82 32.68
N THR A 158 17.31 6.31 31.46
CA THR A 158 16.57 5.19 30.90
C THR A 158 17.51 4.04 30.58
N ARG A 159 16.98 2.80 30.52
CA ARG A 159 17.74 1.61 30.07
C ARG A 159 17.95 1.57 28.55
N ALA A 160 17.85 2.72 27.88
CA ALA A 160 18.06 2.81 26.45
C ALA A 160 19.56 2.75 26.15
N ASN A 161 19.93 1.98 25.14
CA ASN A 161 21.30 2.01 24.61
C ASN A 161 21.29 2.80 23.30
N VAL A 162 21.21 4.13 23.42
CA VAL A 162 21.24 5.03 22.26
C VAL A 162 22.69 5.30 21.88
N GLU A 163 23.09 4.93 20.66
CA GLU A 163 24.40 5.27 20.12
C GLU A 163 24.57 6.79 19.99
N VAL A 164 25.70 7.30 20.49
CA VAL A 164 26.07 8.71 20.34
C VAL A 164 26.65 8.90 18.94
N GLN A 165 25.79 9.23 17.96
CA GLN A 165 26.25 9.52 16.60
C GLN A 165 26.84 10.94 16.51
N PRO A 166 28.02 11.12 15.89
CA PRO A 166 28.60 12.43 15.64
C PRO A 166 28.14 12.98 14.28
N ALA A 167 27.01 13.71 14.20
CA ALA A 167 26.78 14.72 13.13
C ALA A 167 25.40 15.41 13.20
N TYR A 168 25.45 16.72 12.93
CA TYR A 168 24.46 17.70 12.45
C TYR A 168 22.99 17.26 12.34
N GLY A 169 22.19 17.59 13.36
CA GLY A 169 20.73 17.49 13.30
C GLY A 169 20.07 17.76 14.65
N LEU A 170 18.84 18.29 14.63
CA LEU A 170 18.02 18.42 15.83
C LEU A 170 17.62 17.00 16.28
N GLN A 171 18.26 16.49 17.34
CA GLN A 171 17.94 15.18 17.89
C GLN A 171 16.73 15.28 18.81
N VAL A 172 15.58 14.79 18.34
CA VAL A 172 14.41 14.57 19.18
C VAL A 172 14.54 13.16 19.76
N SER A 173 14.82 13.09 21.07
CA SER A 173 14.84 11.82 21.79
C SER A 173 13.61 11.74 22.68
N GLU A 174 12.83 10.68 22.51
CA GLU A 174 11.55 10.50 23.17
C GLU A 174 11.60 9.38 24.21
N VAL A 175 11.03 9.66 25.38
CA VAL A 175 10.87 8.70 26.47
C VAL A 175 9.39 8.59 26.80
N SER A 176 8.84 7.37 26.64
CA SER A 176 7.46 7.03 27.02
C SER A 176 7.52 6.06 28.21
N GLY A 177 7.36 6.60 29.44
CA GLY A 177 7.63 5.84 30.68
C GLY A 177 9.09 5.37 30.78
N ASP A 178 9.34 4.16 31.30
CA ASP A 178 10.69 3.58 31.44
C ASP A 178 11.28 3.02 30.12
N ARG A 179 10.56 3.13 28.99
CA ARG A 179 10.98 2.57 27.70
C ARG A 179 11.26 3.68 26.68
N TYR A 180 12.46 3.66 26.13
CA TYR A 180 12.83 4.46 24.97
C TYR A 180 12.22 3.88 23.71
N THR A 181 11.52 4.72 22.94
CA THR A 181 10.85 4.28 21.72
C THR A 181 11.56 4.70 20.45
N GLY A 182 12.51 5.64 20.46
CA GLY A 182 13.37 5.93 19.28
C GLY A 182 13.74 7.41 19.13
N ALA A 183 14.73 7.69 18.28
CA ALA A 183 15.15 9.03 17.88
C ALA A 183 14.62 9.34 16.48
N LEU A 184 13.82 10.39 16.36
CA LEU A 184 13.44 10.95 15.06
C LEU A 184 14.53 11.95 14.66
N GLY A 185 15.46 11.51 13.81
CA GLY A 185 16.40 12.41 13.14
C GLY A 185 15.70 13.12 11.98
N GLN A 186 15.58 14.45 12.05
CA GLN A 186 15.24 15.24 10.87
C GLN A 186 16.50 15.43 10.01
N ALA A 187 16.38 15.05 8.73
CA ALA A 187 17.27 15.51 7.68
C ALA A 187 16.87 16.94 7.29
N CYS A 188 17.76 17.88 7.51
CA CYS A 188 17.92 19.06 6.66
C CYS A 188 19.28 18.96 6.00
#